data_AF-A0A447JED2-F1
#
_entry.id   AF-A0A447JED2-F1
#
_cell.length_a   1.000
_cell.length_b   1.000
_cell.length_c   1.000
_cell.angle_alpha   90.00
_cell.angle_beta   90.00
_cell.angle_gamma   90.00
#
_symmetry.space_group_name_H-M   'P 1'
#
loop_
_entity.id
_entity.type
_entity.pdbx_description
1 polymer ?
#
loop_
_entity_poly.entity_id
_entity_poly.type
_entity_poly.pdbx_seq_one_letter_code
_entity_poly.pdbx_strand_id
1 'polypeptide(L)'
;MTPSAKYADLLLPETSFMERWNIGETWGTASYLILSEKLIEPEFERRSDYDWLREVAAKLGIENEFSQGRDEKAWIEHIWEQTRLAMPDENLPDFATLQKTRQHLFKSAPFIAFEDNIRDPENHPFPTPSGKIEIFSKRLYDMQHPEIPALSHYVPAHEGPEDALAKDFPPPVNYVERKKPRQLNAIR
;
A
#
# COMPACT_ATOMS: atom_id res chain seq x y z
N MET A 1 1.52 -3.16 24.01
CA MET A 1 0.26 -2.38 24.07
C MET A 1 0.50 -0.97 23.53
N THR A 2 -0.13 -0.63 22.41
CA THR A 2 0.02 0.68 21.74
C THR A 2 -0.72 1.80 22.50
N PRO A 3 -0.46 3.09 22.23
CA PRO A 3 -1.21 4.19 22.83
C PRO A 3 -2.72 4.08 22.59
N SER A 4 -3.16 3.79 21.37
CA SER A 4 -4.59 3.65 21.06
C SER A 4 -5.26 2.52 21.85
N ALA A 5 -4.57 1.40 22.05
CA ALA A 5 -5.08 0.28 22.84
C ALA A 5 -5.29 0.63 24.33
N LYS A 6 -4.55 1.60 24.88
CA LYS A 6 -4.71 2.05 26.28
C LYS A 6 -6.02 2.81 26.53
N TYR A 7 -6.62 3.36 25.48
CA TYR A 7 -7.84 4.15 25.54
C TYR A 7 -9.05 3.41 24.97
N ALA A 8 -8.93 2.11 24.67
CA ALA A 8 -10.02 1.31 24.15
C ALA A 8 -10.93 0.82 25.29
N ASP A 9 -12.25 0.92 25.11
CA ASP A 9 -13.23 0.32 26.02
C ASP A 9 -13.18 -1.22 25.98
N LEU A 10 -12.87 -1.76 24.79
CA LEU A 10 -12.73 -3.20 24.55
C LEU A 10 -11.45 -3.46 23.77
N LEU A 11 -10.66 -4.43 24.23
CA LEU A 11 -9.43 -4.85 23.58
C LEU A 11 -9.50 -6.35 23.26
N LEU A 12 -9.41 -6.68 21.98
CA LEU A 12 -9.34 -8.06 21.48
C LEU A 12 -7.90 -8.38 21.08
N PRO A 13 -7.23 -9.35 21.74
CA PRO A 13 -5.83 -9.65 21.48
C PRO A 13 -5.66 -10.50 20.21
N GLU A 14 -4.79 -10.03 19.31
CA GLU A 14 -4.56 -10.64 17.99
C GLU A 14 -3.23 -11.44 17.94
N THR A 15 -3.16 -12.40 17.01
CA THR A 15 -2.00 -13.26 16.73
C THR A 15 -1.00 -12.63 15.78
N SER A 16 0.30 -12.69 16.08
CA SER A 16 1.32 -12.34 15.09
C SER A 16 1.26 -13.22 13.84
N PHE A 17 1.92 -12.79 12.76
CA PHE A 17 1.99 -13.56 11.51
C PHE A 17 2.60 -14.96 11.66
N MET A 18 3.36 -15.22 12.73
CA MET A 18 3.94 -16.55 13.02
C MET A 18 2.93 -17.52 13.67
N GLU A 19 1.77 -17.03 14.09
CA GLU A 19 0.78 -17.76 14.89
C GLU A 19 -0.47 -18.15 14.08
N ARG A 20 -0.49 -17.80 12.79
CA ARG A 20 -1.62 -18.03 11.88
C ARG A 20 -1.17 -18.41 10.47
N TRP A 21 -2.12 -18.86 9.67
CA TRP A 21 -1.92 -19.12 8.24
C TRP A 21 -2.06 -17.83 7.44
N ASN A 22 -1.16 -17.60 6.48
CA ASN A 22 -1.28 -16.49 5.55
C ASN A 22 -0.61 -16.81 4.21
N ILE A 23 -1.04 -16.14 3.14
CA ILE A 23 -0.37 -16.17 1.84
C ILE A 23 -0.40 -14.77 1.24
N GLY A 24 0.71 -14.33 0.65
CA GLY A 24 0.74 -13.03 0.01
C GLY A 24 2.06 -12.69 -0.66
N GLU A 25 2.03 -11.58 -1.39
CA GLU A 25 3.21 -10.95 -1.96
C GLU A 25 3.89 -10.08 -0.92
N THR A 26 5.18 -9.83 -1.10
CA THR A 26 5.91 -8.88 -0.25
C THR A 26 5.92 -7.50 -0.88
N TRP A 27 5.26 -6.54 -0.22
CA TRP A 27 5.28 -5.10 -0.53
C TRP A 27 4.76 -4.69 -1.94
N GLY A 28 4.01 -5.55 -2.63
CA GLY A 28 3.31 -5.23 -3.88
C GLY A 28 4.21 -5.02 -5.11
N THR A 29 5.51 -5.29 -4.99
CA THR A 29 6.49 -5.17 -6.09
C THR A 29 7.35 -6.42 -6.24
N ALA A 30 7.08 -7.45 -5.44
CA ALA A 30 7.88 -8.66 -5.44
C ALA A 30 7.38 -9.63 -6.51
N SER A 31 8.33 -10.24 -7.22
CA SER A 31 8.04 -11.31 -8.17
C SER A 31 7.84 -12.65 -7.47
N TYR A 32 7.33 -12.69 -6.23
CA TYR A 32 7.09 -13.95 -5.53
C TYR A 32 5.92 -13.88 -4.54
N LEU A 33 5.25 -15.02 -4.39
CA LEU A 33 4.28 -15.29 -3.33
C LEU A 33 4.93 -16.14 -2.25
N ILE A 34 4.66 -15.81 -0.98
CA ILE A 34 5.11 -16.57 0.18
C ILE A 34 3.90 -17.15 0.91
N LEU A 35 3.99 -18.44 1.23
CA LEU A 35 3.12 -19.10 2.19
C LEU A 35 3.72 -18.97 3.59
N SER A 36 3.00 -18.28 4.48
CA SER A 36 3.30 -18.21 5.90
C SER A 36 2.47 -19.27 6.61
N GLU A 37 3.14 -20.32 7.07
CA GLU A 37 2.52 -21.35 7.91
C GLU A 37 2.48 -20.90 9.37
N LYS A 38 1.57 -21.50 10.16
CA LYS A 38 1.57 -21.36 11.61
C LYS A 38 2.82 -22.04 12.19
N LEU A 39 3.73 -21.26 12.76
CA LEU A 39 5.01 -21.72 13.31
C LEU A 39 4.94 -22.01 14.80
N ILE A 40 4.14 -21.24 15.53
CA ILE A 40 3.93 -21.39 16.98
C ILE A 40 2.44 -21.30 17.30
N GLU A 41 2.06 -21.86 18.45
CA GLU A 41 0.71 -21.70 18.98
C GLU A 41 0.54 -20.29 19.58
N PRO A 42 -0.63 -19.65 19.39
CA PRO A 42 -0.97 -18.42 20.08
C PRO A 42 -0.83 -18.59 21.60
N GLU A 43 -0.01 -17.76 22.25
CA GLU A 43 0.03 -17.76 23.72
C GLU A 43 -1.14 -16.95 24.28
N PHE A 44 -1.51 -17.26 25.53
CA PHE A 44 -2.61 -16.64 26.26
C PHE A 44 -3.96 -16.85 25.53
N GLU A 45 -4.79 -15.81 25.47
CA GLU A 45 -6.11 -15.84 24.84
C GLU A 45 -6.08 -15.16 23.45
N ARG A 46 -4.91 -15.08 22.82
CA ARG A 46 -4.74 -14.50 21.49
C ARG A 46 -5.44 -15.35 20.45
N ARG A 47 -6.17 -14.71 19.54
CA ARG A 47 -6.84 -15.36 18.41
C ARG A 47 -6.60 -14.55 17.15
N SER A 48 -6.69 -15.20 15.99
CA SER A 48 -6.60 -14.48 14.72
C SER A 48 -7.76 -13.50 14.58
N ASP A 49 -7.54 -12.44 13.81
CA ASP A 49 -8.59 -11.55 13.35
C ASP A 49 -9.74 -12.33 12.68
N TYR A 50 -9.43 -13.35 11.90
CA TYR A 50 -10.42 -14.26 11.31
C TYR A 50 -11.30 -14.92 12.36
N ASP A 51 -10.72 -15.49 13.41
CA ASP A 51 -11.46 -16.15 14.48
C ASP A 51 -12.34 -15.16 15.26
N TRP A 52 -11.83 -13.97 15.57
CA TRP A 52 -12.61 -12.92 16.22
C TRP A 52 -13.81 -12.50 15.36
N LEU A 53 -13.58 -12.25 14.08
CA LEU A 53 -14.63 -11.86 13.13
C LEU A 53 -15.64 -12.98 12.89
N ARG A 54 -15.18 -14.23 12.83
CA ARG A 54 -16.04 -15.41 12.71
C ARG A 54 -16.94 -15.57 13.92
N GLU A 55 -16.44 -15.37 15.13
CA GLU A 55 -17.27 -15.41 16.33
C GLU A 55 -18.32 -14.29 16.35
N VAL A 56 -17.95 -13.08 15.93
CA VAL A 56 -18.91 -11.98 15.77
C VAL A 56 -19.98 -12.35 14.74
N ALA A 57 -19.59 -12.91 13.60
CA ALA A 57 -20.52 -13.39 12.57
C ALA A 57 -21.48 -14.46 13.11
N ALA A 58 -20.99 -15.37 13.95
CA ALA A 58 -21.82 -16.38 14.62
C ALA A 58 -22.86 -15.74 15.56
N LYS A 59 -22.46 -14.75 16.37
CA LYS A 59 -23.39 -14.00 17.23
C LYS A 59 -24.43 -13.20 16.43
N LEU A 60 -24.09 -12.79 15.21
CA LEU A 60 -25.00 -12.11 14.28
C LEU A 60 -25.85 -13.06 13.43
N GLY A 61 -25.62 -14.37 13.50
CA GLY A 61 -26.35 -15.38 12.73
C GLY A 61 -25.94 -15.47 11.24
N ILE A 62 -24.75 -14.98 10.88
CA ILE A 62 -24.22 -14.96 9.51
C ILE A 62 -22.87 -15.70 9.36
N GLU A 63 -22.57 -16.64 10.26
CA GLU A 63 -21.30 -17.37 10.24
C GLU A 63 -21.10 -18.15 8.94
N ASN A 64 -22.15 -18.74 8.39
CA ASN A 64 -22.05 -19.55 7.16
C ASN A 64 -21.72 -18.69 5.95
N GLU A 65 -22.32 -17.50 5.86
CA GLU A 65 -22.07 -16.53 4.80
C GLU A 65 -20.66 -15.94 4.92
N PHE A 66 -20.22 -15.66 6.16
CA PHE A 66 -18.89 -15.14 6.44
C PHE A 66 -17.78 -16.16 6.17
N SER A 67 -17.88 -17.34 6.77
CA SER A 67 -16.82 -18.36 6.74
C SER A 67 -16.88 -19.24 5.50
N GLN A 68 -18.07 -19.40 4.90
CA GLN A 68 -18.35 -20.41 3.87
C GLN A 68 -17.89 -21.82 4.28
N GLY A 69 -17.91 -22.11 5.59
CA GLY A 69 -17.44 -23.38 6.16
C GLY A 69 -15.91 -23.56 6.15
N ARG A 70 -15.12 -22.53 5.84
CA ARG A 70 -13.66 -22.57 5.81
C ARG A 70 -13.06 -22.06 7.12
N ASP A 71 -11.98 -22.67 7.57
CA ASP A 71 -11.06 -22.07 8.52
C ASP A 71 -9.96 -21.27 7.78
N GLU A 72 -9.03 -20.66 8.51
CA GLU A 72 -7.95 -19.87 7.89
C GLU A 72 -7.17 -20.69 6.86
N LYS A 73 -6.79 -21.93 7.19
CA LYS A 73 -6.02 -22.78 6.27
C LYS A 73 -6.81 -23.10 5.00
N ALA A 74 -8.09 -23.46 5.15
CA ALA A 74 -8.97 -23.74 4.02
C ALA A 74 -9.20 -22.50 3.14
N TRP A 75 -9.20 -21.29 3.72
CA TRP A 75 -9.18 -20.06 2.94
C TRP A 75 -7.88 -19.90 2.15
N ILE A 76 -6.72 -20.14 2.76
CA ILE A 76 -5.44 -20.08 2.05
C ILE A 76 -5.38 -21.06 0.89
N GLU A 77 -5.80 -22.31 1.10
CA GLU A 77 -5.85 -23.33 0.05
C GLU A 77 -6.83 -22.96 -1.07
N HIS A 78 -8.01 -22.42 -0.71
CA HIS A 78 -8.98 -21.96 -1.68
C HIS A 78 -8.44 -20.79 -2.54
N ILE A 79 -7.83 -19.79 -1.91
CA ILE A 79 -7.24 -18.63 -2.59
C ILE A 79 -6.15 -19.11 -3.56
N TRP A 80 -5.25 -19.98 -3.10
CA TRP A 80 -4.18 -20.52 -3.92
C TRP A 80 -4.71 -21.27 -5.15
N GLU A 81 -5.74 -22.09 -4.97
CA GLU A 81 -6.36 -22.80 -6.09
C GLU A 81 -7.03 -21.85 -7.08
N GLN A 82 -7.71 -20.81 -6.60
CA GLN A 82 -8.28 -19.78 -7.50
C GLN A 82 -7.18 -19.05 -8.27
N THR A 83 -6.04 -18.72 -7.64
CA THR A 83 -4.88 -18.12 -8.32
C THR A 83 -4.31 -19.06 -9.39
N ARG A 84 -4.18 -20.36 -9.09
CA ARG A 84 -3.73 -21.39 -10.05
C ARG A 84 -4.63 -21.48 -11.27
N LEU A 85 -5.95 -21.43 -11.07
CA LEU A 85 -6.93 -21.44 -12.17
C LEU A 85 -6.92 -20.14 -12.98
N ALA A 86 -6.68 -19.00 -12.34
CA ALA A 86 -6.59 -17.70 -13.01
C ALA A 86 -5.29 -17.49 -13.80
N MET A 87 -4.23 -18.24 -13.48
CA MET A 87 -2.89 -18.11 -14.09
C MET A 87 -2.41 -19.46 -14.68
N PRO A 88 -3.11 -20.03 -15.67
CA PRO A 88 -2.77 -21.36 -16.20
C PRO A 88 -1.35 -21.43 -16.80
N ASP A 89 -0.87 -20.33 -17.40
CA ASP A 89 0.43 -20.28 -18.06
C ASP A 89 1.63 -20.24 -17.09
N GLU A 90 1.39 -19.85 -15.83
CA GLU A 90 2.43 -19.75 -14.80
C GLU A 90 2.82 -21.13 -14.22
N ASN A 91 2.01 -22.16 -14.47
CA ASN A 91 2.21 -23.52 -13.94
C ASN A 91 2.40 -23.54 -12.42
N LEU A 92 1.55 -22.80 -11.70
CA LEU A 92 1.60 -22.75 -10.24
C LEU A 92 1.44 -24.16 -9.63
N PRO A 93 2.26 -24.52 -8.62
CA PRO A 93 2.18 -25.83 -7.97
C PRO A 93 0.83 -26.05 -7.29
N ASP A 94 0.44 -27.31 -7.05
CA ASP A 94 -0.66 -27.60 -6.14
C ASP A 94 -0.32 -27.16 -4.69
N PHE A 95 -1.34 -27.04 -3.83
CA PHE A 95 -1.13 -26.55 -2.47
C PHE A 95 -0.18 -27.44 -1.66
N ALA A 96 -0.26 -28.77 -1.82
CA ALA A 96 0.61 -29.72 -1.14
C ALA A 96 2.10 -29.55 -1.52
N THR A 97 2.38 -29.18 -2.77
CA THR A 97 3.72 -28.84 -3.25
C THR A 97 4.15 -27.47 -2.76
N LEU A 98 3.26 -26.47 -2.79
CA LEU A 98 3.53 -25.13 -2.22
C LEU A 98 3.91 -25.21 -0.74
N GLN A 99 3.25 -26.05 0.07
CA GLN A 99 3.61 -26.23 1.48
C GLN A 99 5.06 -26.71 1.69
N LYS A 100 5.63 -27.44 0.71
CA LYS A 100 7.03 -27.87 0.78
C LYS A 100 7.98 -26.77 0.35
N THR A 101 7.64 -26.04 -0.72
CA THR A 101 8.50 -24.99 -1.29
C THR A 101 8.40 -23.66 -0.56
N ARG A 102 7.26 -23.38 0.09
CA ARG A 102 6.88 -22.17 0.83
C ARG A 102 6.82 -20.87 0.03
N GLN A 103 7.26 -20.91 -1.21
CA GLN A 103 7.25 -19.76 -2.10
C GLN A 103 7.09 -20.20 -3.55
N HIS A 104 6.58 -19.28 -4.37
CA HIS A 104 6.61 -19.36 -5.83
C HIS A 104 7.19 -18.06 -6.39
N LEU A 105 8.18 -18.16 -7.29
CA LEU A 105 8.84 -17.01 -7.93
C LEU A 105 8.31 -16.89 -9.37
N PHE A 106 7.67 -15.77 -9.67
CA PHE A 106 7.30 -15.34 -11.01
C PHE A 106 8.54 -14.89 -11.79
N LYS A 107 8.62 -15.32 -13.06
CA LYS A 107 9.74 -15.02 -13.95
C LYS A 107 9.33 -14.12 -15.12
N SER A 108 8.51 -13.10 -14.85
CA SER A 108 8.10 -12.14 -15.86
C SER A 108 9.27 -11.30 -16.38
N ALA A 109 9.17 -10.84 -17.63
CA ALA A 109 10.09 -9.84 -18.17
C ALA A 109 10.05 -8.54 -17.34
N PRO A 110 11.14 -7.76 -17.31
CA PRO A 110 11.13 -6.45 -16.66
C PRO A 110 10.09 -5.55 -17.34
N PHE A 111 9.36 -4.81 -16.52
CA PHE A 111 8.38 -3.82 -16.98
C PHE A 111 9.05 -2.45 -17.16
N ILE A 112 8.89 -1.84 -18.35
CA ILE A 112 9.38 -0.49 -18.65
C ILE A 112 8.19 0.48 -18.59
N ALA A 113 8.15 1.30 -17.54
CA ALA A 113 7.07 2.28 -17.38
C ALA A 113 7.02 3.27 -18.56
N PHE A 114 5.80 3.51 -19.06
CA PHE A 114 5.49 4.44 -20.16
C PHE A 114 6.12 4.09 -21.52
N GLU A 115 6.64 2.88 -21.73
CA GLU A 115 7.26 2.47 -22.99
C GLU A 115 6.32 2.67 -24.20
N ASP A 116 5.08 2.21 -24.09
CA ASP A 116 4.08 2.33 -25.16
C ASP A 116 3.65 3.78 -25.38
N ASN A 117 3.46 4.55 -24.30
CA ASN A 117 3.12 5.98 -24.40
C ASN A 117 4.19 6.79 -25.14
N ILE A 118 5.45 6.35 -25.07
CA ILE A 118 6.59 7.01 -25.73
C ILE A 118 6.75 6.50 -27.17
N ARG A 119 6.61 5.18 -27.39
CA ARG A 119 6.81 4.56 -28.71
C ARG A 119 5.66 4.83 -29.69
N ASP A 120 4.43 4.89 -29.19
CA ASP A 120 3.23 5.08 -30.00
C ASP A 120 2.18 5.94 -29.25
N PRO A 121 2.44 7.26 -29.11
CA PRO A 121 1.55 8.15 -28.37
C PRO A 121 0.18 8.37 -29.03
N GLU A 122 0.02 8.08 -30.32
CA GLU A 122 -1.26 8.25 -31.03
C GLU A 122 -2.26 7.16 -30.62
N ASN A 123 -1.79 5.92 -30.47
CA ASN A 123 -2.64 4.80 -30.04
C ASN A 123 -2.58 4.56 -28.52
N HIS A 124 -1.56 5.07 -27.83
CA HIS A 124 -1.39 4.96 -26.38
C HIS A 124 -1.25 6.33 -25.70
N PRO A 125 -2.25 7.23 -25.80
CA PRO A 125 -2.19 8.53 -25.15
C PRO A 125 -2.22 8.39 -23.62
N PHE A 126 -1.67 9.39 -22.92
CA PHE A 126 -1.86 9.50 -21.46
C PHE A 126 -3.34 9.74 -21.15
N PRO A 127 -3.85 9.31 -19.98
CA PRO A 127 -5.23 9.50 -19.56
C PRO A 127 -5.49 10.95 -19.09
N THR A 128 -5.15 11.92 -19.93
CA THR A 128 -5.33 13.36 -19.71
C THR A 128 -6.15 13.94 -20.86
N PRO A 129 -6.81 15.11 -20.68
CA PRO A 129 -7.59 15.75 -21.73
C PRO A 129 -6.82 15.98 -23.04
N SER A 130 -5.52 16.26 -22.95
CA SER A 130 -4.66 16.45 -24.13
C SER A 130 -4.02 15.17 -24.68
N GLY A 131 -4.18 14.03 -24.00
CA GLY A 131 -3.47 12.78 -24.32
C GLY A 131 -1.97 12.80 -23.99
N LYS A 132 -1.48 13.86 -23.31
CA LYS A 132 -0.06 14.11 -23.02
C LYS A 132 0.18 14.38 -21.54
N ILE A 133 1.45 14.46 -21.14
CA ILE A 133 1.84 15.02 -19.84
C ILE A 133 1.52 16.53 -19.84
N GLU A 134 0.63 16.95 -18.95
CA GLU A 134 0.18 18.34 -18.86
C GLU A 134 1.05 19.14 -17.88
N ILE A 135 1.98 19.93 -18.41
CA ILE A 135 2.77 20.88 -17.61
C ILE A 135 1.87 21.99 -17.04
N PHE A 136 0.83 22.37 -17.79
CA PHE A 136 -0.24 23.27 -17.37
C PHE A 136 -1.57 22.51 -17.40
N SER A 137 -2.27 22.45 -16.27
CA SER A 137 -3.59 21.81 -16.18
C SER A 137 -4.70 22.84 -16.26
N LYS A 138 -5.46 22.83 -17.37
CA LYS A 138 -6.62 23.72 -17.52
C LYS A 138 -7.70 23.44 -16.48
N ARG A 139 -7.90 22.17 -16.11
CA ARG A 139 -8.84 21.81 -15.04
C ARG A 139 -8.52 22.51 -13.73
N LEU A 140 -7.25 22.55 -13.34
CA LEU A 140 -6.81 23.26 -12.13
C LEU A 140 -6.90 24.78 -12.29
N TYR A 141 -6.64 25.30 -13.48
CA TYR A 141 -6.81 26.74 -13.77
C TYR A 141 -8.25 27.19 -13.55
N ASP A 142 -9.21 26.42 -14.07
CA ASP A 142 -10.63 26.75 -14.00
C ASP A 142 -11.17 26.67 -12.55
N MET A 143 -10.51 25.92 -11.64
CA MET A 143 -10.84 25.89 -10.21
C MET A 143 -10.55 27.21 -9.48
N GLN A 144 -9.64 28.04 -10.01
CA GLN A 144 -9.23 29.32 -9.40
C GLN A 144 -8.80 29.17 -7.91
N HIS A 145 -8.22 28.02 -7.55
CA HIS A 145 -7.80 27.72 -6.19
C HIS A 145 -6.35 28.18 -5.94
N PRO A 146 -6.09 29.14 -5.05
CA PRO A 146 -4.76 29.74 -4.89
C PRO A 146 -3.69 28.74 -4.42
N GLU A 147 -4.08 27.71 -3.68
CA GLU A 147 -3.14 26.68 -3.18
C GLU A 147 -2.92 25.51 -4.14
N ILE A 148 -3.72 25.41 -5.21
CA ILE A 148 -3.66 24.30 -6.17
C ILE A 148 -3.54 24.89 -7.57
N PRO A 149 -2.38 25.50 -7.90
CA PRO A 149 -2.22 26.22 -9.15
C PRO A 149 -2.15 25.30 -10.36
N ALA A 150 -2.56 25.84 -11.51
CA ALA A 150 -2.54 25.14 -12.80
C ALA A 150 -1.13 24.80 -13.32
N LEU A 151 -0.15 25.61 -12.95
CA LEU A 151 1.25 25.43 -13.27
C LEU A 151 1.99 25.14 -11.97
N SER A 152 2.81 24.09 -11.97
CA SER A 152 3.66 23.78 -10.83
C SER A 152 4.61 24.95 -10.53
N HIS A 153 4.45 25.55 -9.35
CA HIS A 153 5.33 26.56 -8.79
C HIS A 153 5.29 26.48 -7.27
N TYR A 154 6.18 27.21 -6.60
CA TYR A 154 6.22 27.23 -5.15
C TYR A 154 5.00 27.95 -4.58
N VAL A 155 4.21 27.21 -3.79
CA VAL A 155 3.13 27.73 -2.95
C VAL A 155 3.59 27.61 -1.49
N PRO A 156 3.61 28.70 -0.71
CA PRO A 156 3.95 28.64 0.71
C PRO A 156 3.04 27.64 1.44
N ALA A 157 3.63 26.77 2.25
CA ALA A 157 2.87 25.86 3.09
C ALA A 157 2.26 26.62 4.27
N HIS A 158 1.08 26.21 4.73
CA HIS A 158 0.37 26.82 5.85
C HIS A 158 1.24 26.91 7.11
N GLU A 159 1.92 25.82 7.47
CA GLU A 159 2.87 25.76 8.60
C GLU A 159 4.33 25.74 8.11
N GLY A 160 4.60 26.52 7.05
CA GLY A 160 5.93 26.64 6.45
C GLY A 160 6.82 27.67 7.14
N PRO A 161 8.09 27.80 6.70
CA PRO A 161 9.02 28.83 7.20
C PRO A 161 8.51 30.28 7.03
N GLU A 162 7.62 30.50 6.06
CA GLU A 162 6.99 31.78 5.77
C GLU A 162 5.75 32.07 6.64
N ASP A 163 5.28 31.10 7.45
CA ASP A 163 4.18 31.31 8.40
C ASP A 163 4.60 32.33 9.47
N ALA A 164 3.68 33.23 9.82
CA ALA A 164 3.86 34.16 10.93
C ALA A 164 4.14 33.44 12.26
N LEU A 165 3.55 32.25 12.47
CA LEU A 165 3.74 31.43 13.66
C LEU A 165 5.14 30.81 13.75
N ALA A 166 5.92 30.78 12.66
CA ALA A 166 7.28 30.25 12.67
C ALA A 166 8.23 31.03 13.61
N LYS A 167 7.86 32.26 14.01
CA LYS A 167 8.62 33.04 15.00
C LYS A 167 8.51 32.48 16.42
N ASP A 168 7.31 32.01 16.76
CA ASP A 168 6.98 31.48 18.09
C ASP A 168 7.18 29.95 18.14
N PHE A 169 6.95 29.29 17.00
CA PHE A 169 7.08 27.85 16.79
C PHE A 169 8.00 27.57 15.60
N PRO A 170 9.33 27.69 15.77
CA PRO A 170 10.27 27.47 14.67
C PRO A 170 10.08 26.07 14.07
N PRO A 171 10.02 25.95 12.72
CA PRO A 171 9.73 24.68 12.07
C PRO A 171 10.82 23.64 12.39
N PRO A 172 10.46 22.34 12.43
CA PRO A 172 11.42 21.29 12.75
C PRO A 172 12.62 21.28 11.79
N VAL A 173 13.78 20.88 12.30
CA VAL A 173 15.14 20.96 11.69
C VAL A 173 15.30 20.23 10.33
N ASN A 174 14.25 19.58 9.82
CA ASN A 174 14.25 18.99 8.48
C ASN A 174 14.10 20.03 7.35
N TYR A 175 13.79 21.29 7.67
CA TYR A 175 13.89 22.39 6.71
C TYR A 175 15.33 22.91 6.68
N VAL A 176 16.13 22.37 5.76
CA VAL A 176 17.47 22.91 5.49
C VAL A 176 17.29 24.37 5.07
N GLU A 177 17.71 25.29 5.94
CA GLU A 177 17.89 26.70 5.63
C GLU A 177 18.62 26.82 4.28
N ARG A 178 17.92 27.30 3.23
CA ARG A 178 18.61 27.86 2.08
C ARG A 178 19.31 29.12 2.57
N LYS A 179 20.55 28.98 3.07
CA LYS A 179 21.45 30.11 3.29
C LYS A 179 21.44 30.93 1.99
N LYS A 180 21.07 32.21 2.13
CA LYS A 180 21.00 33.17 1.01
C LYS A 180 22.21 33.00 0.08
N PRO A 181 22.03 32.94 -1.25
CA PRO A 181 23.18 32.90 -2.15
C PRO A 181 24.05 34.12 -1.87
N ARG A 182 25.32 33.89 -1.52
CA ARG A 182 26.33 34.95 -1.44
C ARG A 182 26.31 35.68 -2.79
N GLN A 183 25.99 36.97 -2.78
CA GLN A 183 26.19 37.82 -3.93
C GLN A 183 27.68 37.74 -4.31
N LEU A 184 27.98 37.12 -5.45
CA LEU A 184 29.28 37.29 -6.10
C LEU A 184 29.32 38.74 -6.58
N ASN A 185 30.03 39.59 -5.84
CA ASN A 185 30.46 40.88 -6.37
C ASN A 185 31.39 40.60 -7.55
N ALA A 186 30.92 40.92 -8.76
CA ALA A 186 31.76 41.00 -9.93
C ALA A 186 32.81 42.10 -9.69
N ILE A 187 34.08 41.69 -9.65
CA ILE A 187 35.22 42.61 -9.70
C ILE A 187 35.31 43.14 -11.13
N ARG A 188 35.47 44.46 -11.24
CA ARG A 188 35.69 45.21 -12.48
C ARG A 188 36.99 44.83 -13.17
#